data_AF-A0A948TF51-F1
#
_entry.id   AF-A0A948TF51-F1
#
_cell.length_a   1.000
_cell.length_b   1.000
_cell.length_c   1.000
_cell.angle_alpha   90.00
_cell.angle_beta   90.00
_cell.angle_gamma   90.00
#
_symmetry.space_group_name_H-M   'P 1'
#
loop_
_entity.id
_entity.type
_entity.pdbx_description
1 polymer ?
#
loop_
_entity_poly.entity_id
_entity_poly.type
_entity_poly.pdbx_seq_one_letter_code
_entity_poly.pdbx_strand_id
1 'polypeptide(L)'
;MALDMSKYTVKTAKPMPVILLLDVSGSMAGSSIDELNSAVSEMLKSFTRIEVMLQISIITFGNEVKLIMQQQEARDALNNWQDLDASGMTPLGTALRMAKDMVEDKEIVPSRSYRPLVVLVSDGEPTDDWRTPLQEFISTGRSQKSDRMAMGIGVDFNRDILSQFIDGSSQPEVFTAEDASQIKDFFKMVTMSVTRSTTVGGRKPDSSSAPAPSGDNRATATKAATTQSQPHSQESPASKNDPQSTFEDYFG
;
A
#
# COMPACT_ATOMS: atom_id res chain seq x y z
N MET A 1 13.06 -47.08 20.33
CA MET A 1 13.54 -45.75 19.91
C MET A 1 12.45 -44.74 20.22
N ALA A 2 12.69 -43.81 21.13
CA ALA A 2 11.72 -42.76 21.45
C ALA A 2 11.88 -41.61 20.44
N LEU A 3 10.76 -41.14 19.89
CA LEU A 3 10.72 -39.94 19.05
C LEU A 3 11.06 -38.72 19.91
N ASP A 4 12.17 -38.06 19.58
CA ASP A 4 12.58 -36.81 20.21
C ASP A 4 11.76 -35.65 19.64
N MET A 5 10.73 -35.26 20.39
CA MET A 5 9.79 -34.21 20.02
C MET A 5 10.40 -32.79 20.11
N SER A 6 11.59 -32.61 20.69
CA SER A 6 12.28 -31.31 20.77
C SER A 6 12.76 -30.80 19.40
N LYS A 7 12.80 -31.68 18.39
CA LYS A 7 13.20 -31.37 17.01
C LYS A 7 12.05 -30.90 16.12
N TYR A 8 10.81 -30.95 16.60
CA TYR A 8 9.64 -30.47 15.87
C TYR A 8 9.20 -29.11 16.42
N THR A 9 9.90 -28.06 16.01
CA THR A 9 9.36 -26.70 16.16
C THR A 9 8.23 -26.53 15.16
N VAL A 10 6.99 -26.42 15.64
CA VAL A 10 5.85 -26.06 14.79
C VAL A 10 6.11 -24.67 14.21
N LYS A 11 6.39 -24.59 12.91
CA LYS A 11 6.55 -23.32 12.20
C LYS A 11 5.18 -22.63 12.18
N THR A 12 4.96 -21.70 13.10
CA THR A 12 3.70 -20.96 13.17
C THR A 12 3.50 -20.16 11.88
N ALA A 13 2.30 -20.24 11.30
CA ALA A 13 1.96 -19.53 10.06
C ALA A 13 2.19 -18.03 10.24
N LYS A 14 2.90 -17.41 9.29
CA LYS A 14 3.21 -15.98 9.30
C LYS A 14 1.96 -15.19 8.85
N PRO A 15 1.35 -14.35 9.71
CA PRO A 15 0.15 -13.61 9.33
C PRO A 15 0.45 -12.55 8.28
N MET A 16 -0.51 -12.29 7.39
CA MET A 16 -0.51 -11.13 6.49
C MET A 16 -1.61 -10.15 6.92
N PRO A 17 -1.26 -9.02 7.55
CA PRO A 17 -2.23 -7.98 7.91
C PRO A 17 -2.70 -7.24 6.66
N VAL A 18 -4.01 -7.11 6.51
CA VAL A 18 -4.66 -6.29 5.48
C VAL A 18 -5.59 -5.31 6.18
N ILE A 19 -5.32 -4.02 6.04
CA ILE A 19 -6.06 -2.95 6.70
C ILE A 19 -6.77 -2.13 5.63
N LEU A 20 -8.10 -2.11 5.66
CA LEU A 20 -8.90 -1.27 4.78
C LEU A 20 -9.29 0.01 5.50
N LEU A 21 -9.03 1.15 4.87
CA LEU A 21 -9.52 2.47 5.24
C LEU A 21 -10.59 2.84 4.22
N LEU A 22 -11.86 2.76 4.63
CA LEU A 22 -13.01 2.94 3.76
C LEU A 22 -13.73 4.24 4.08
N ASP A 23 -13.76 5.14 3.11
CA ASP A 23 -14.60 6.33 3.19
C ASP A 23 -16.08 5.94 3.12
N VAL A 24 -16.83 6.39 4.11
CA VAL A 24 -18.28 6.25 4.21
C VAL A 24 -18.93 7.61 4.47
N SER A 25 -18.27 8.69 4.03
CA SER A 25 -18.80 10.06 4.10
C SER A 25 -20.05 10.24 3.25
N GLY A 26 -20.75 11.37 3.44
CA GLY A 26 -22.01 11.64 2.74
C GLY A 26 -21.89 11.70 1.21
N SER A 27 -20.72 12.02 0.65
CA SER A 27 -20.48 12.01 -0.81
C SER A 27 -20.60 10.62 -1.42
N MET A 28 -20.31 9.58 -0.64
CA MET A 28 -20.39 8.18 -1.08
C MET A 28 -21.83 7.67 -1.24
N ALA A 29 -22.84 8.46 -0.86
CA ALA A 29 -24.23 8.01 -0.87
C ALA A 29 -24.73 7.62 -2.27
N GLY A 30 -25.57 6.59 -2.34
CA GLY A 30 -26.09 6.03 -3.59
C GLY A 30 -25.21 4.90 -4.13
N SER A 31 -24.95 4.89 -5.43
CA SER A 31 -24.23 3.77 -6.05
C SER A 31 -22.79 3.62 -5.55
N SER A 32 -22.12 4.70 -5.14
CA SER A 32 -20.71 4.56 -4.70
C SER A 32 -20.58 3.65 -3.48
N ILE A 33 -21.45 3.80 -2.47
CA ILE A 33 -21.43 2.96 -1.26
C ILE A 33 -21.95 1.53 -1.52
N ASP A 34 -22.99 1.37 -2.34
CA ASP A 34 -23.53 0.06 -2.73
C ASP A 34 -22.47 -0.79 -3.46
N GLU A 35 -21.74 -0.16 -4.37
CA GLU A 35 -20.68 -0.78 -5.15
C GLU A 35 -19.46 -1.10 -4.30
N LEU A 36 -19.09 -0.19 -3.38
CA LEU A 36 -18.04 -0.44 -2.40
C LEU A 36 -18.38 -1.67 -1.53
N ASN A 37 -19.61 -1.75 -1.04
CA ASN A 37 -20.09 -2.90 -0.25
C ASN A 37 -20.00 -4.20 -1.05
N SER A 38 -20.48 -4.19 -2.28
CA SER A 38 -20.41 -5.34 -3.19
C SER A 38 -18.96 -5.79 -3.43
N ALA A 39 -18.05 -4.85 -3.69
CA ALA A 39 -16.66 -5.15 -3.99
C ALA A 39 -15.89 -5.67 -2.77
N VAL A 40 -16.12 -5.10 -1.58
CA VAL A 40 -15.51 -5.59 -0.33
C VAL A 40 -16.00 -7.00 0.00
N SER A 41 -17.31 -7.26 -0.11
CA SER A 41 -17.88 -8.60 0.10
C SER A 41 -17.27 -9.65 -0.86
N GLU A 42 -17.10 -9.30 -2.14
CA GLU A 42 -16.45 -10.18 -3.13
C GLU A 42 -14.96 -10.41 -2.82
N MET A 43 -14.25 -9.37 -2.36
CA MET A 43 -12.86 -9.49 -1.92
C MET A 43 -12.74 -10.43 -0.72
N LEU A 44 -13.55 -10.23 0.33
CA LEU A 44 -13.56 -11.07 1.53
C LEU A 44 -13.84 -12.53 1.17
N LYS A 45 -14.79 -12.77 0.26
CA LYS A 45 -15.06 -14.10 -0.28
C LYS A 45 -13.85 -14.70 -1.01
N SER A 46 -13.14 -13.91 -1.79
CA SER A 46 -11.91 -14.33 -2.48
C SER A 46 -10.77 -14.65 -1.50
N PHE A 47 -10.64 -13.85 -0.44
CA PHE A 47 -9.66 -14.06 0.64
C PHE A 47 -9.83 -15.40 1.35
N THR A 48 -11.05 -15.93 1.47
CA THR A 48 -11.28 -17.26 2.07
C THR A 48 -10.62 -18.42 1.31
N ARG A 49 -10.18 -18.18 0.06
CA ARG A 49 -9.53 -19.16 -0.82
C ARG A 49 -8.01 -19.03 -0.83
N ILE A 50 -7.45 -18.01 -0.19
CA ILE A 50 -6.01 -17.80 -0.10
C ILE A 50 -5.47 -18.67 1.05
N GLU A 51 -4.40 -19.45 0.79
CA GLU A 51 -3.81 -20.38 1.78
C GLU A 51 -3.05 -19.66 2.91
N VAL A 52 -2.78 -18.37 2.75
CA VAL A 52 -2.07 -17.54 3.73
C VAL A 52 -3.02 -17.12 4.83
N MET A 53 -2.53 -17.12 6.07
CA MET A 53 -3.26 -16.59 7.23
C MET A 53 -3.41 -15.07 7.12
N LEU A 54 -4.53 -14.61 6.55
CA LEU A 54 -4.87 -13.19 6.45
C LEU A 54 -5.49 -12.72 7.77
N GLN A 55 -5.08 -11.53 8.22
CA GLN A 55 -5.68 -10.84 9.35
C GLN A 55 -6.23 -9.49 8.85
N ILE A 56 -7.55 -9.42 8.72
CA ILE A 56 -8.24 -8.31 8.09
C ILE A 56 -8.73 -7.35 9.16
N SER A 57 -8.38 -6.08 9.01
CA SER A 57 -8.98 -4.98 9.76
C SER A 57 -9.70 -4.04 8.81
N ILE A 58 -10.84 -3.51 9.23
CA ILE A 58 -11.60 -2.52 8.46
C ILE A 58 -11.87 -1.33 9.37
N ILE A 59 -11.36 -0.18 8.96
CA ILE A 59 -11.61 1.13 9.55
C ILE A 59 -12.49 1.89 8.57
N THR A 60 -13.65 2.32 9.01
CA THR A 60 -14.50 3.23 8.24
C THR A 60 -14.33 4.65 8.76
N PHE A 61 -14.43 5.64 7.87
CA PHE A 61 -14.40 7.04 8.24
C PHE A 61 -15.49 7.81 7.48
N GLY A 62 -16.32 8.52 8.23
CA GLY A 62 -17.50 9.23 7.75
C GLY A 62 -18.01 10.17 8.84
N ASN A 63 -19.26 9.96 9.28
CA ASN A 63 -19.82 10.58 10.47
C ASN A 63 -18.96 10.35 11.73
N GLU A 64 -18.37 9.16 11.86
CA GLU A 64 -17.41 8.79 12.90
C GLU A 64 -16.31 7.93 12.27
N VAL A 65 -15.14 7.85 12.92
CA VAL A 65 -14.12 6.86 12.57
C VAL A 65 -14.35 5.61 13.43
N LYS A 66 -14.58 4.46 12.79
CA LYS A 66 -14.90 3.20 13.48
C LYS A 66 -13.98 2.08 13.02
N LEU A 67 -13.44 1.35 14.00
CA LEU A 67 -12.83 0.05 13.76
C LEU A 67 -13.93 -1.02 13.80
N ILE A 68 -14.45 -1.38 12.63
CA ILE A 68 -15.58 -2.34 12.54
C ILE A 68 -15.11 -3.80 12.52
N MET A 69 -13.85 -4.04 12.14
CA MET A 69 -13.21 -5.36 12.22
C MET A 69 -11.75 -5.19 12.64
N GLN A 70 -11.29 -5.98 13.61
CA GLN A 70 -9.91 -5.99 14.06
C GLN A 70 -9.27 -7.37 13.88
N GLN A 71 -8.30 -7.47 12.96
CA GLN A 71 -7.47 -8.66 12.74
C GLN A 71 -8.25 -9.98 12.59
N GLN A 72 -9.42 -9.96 11.95
CA GLN A 72 -10.24 -11.14 11.75
C GLN A 72 -9.67 -12.02 10.62
N GLU A 73 -9.80 -13.34 10.75
CA GLU A 73 -9.49 -14.25 9.65
C GLU A 73 -10.50 -14.06 8.51
N ALA A 74 -10.10 -14.40 7.28
CA ALA A 74 -10.93 -14.17 6.08
C ALA A 74 -12.36 -14.72 6.16
N ARG A 75 -12.53 -15.90 6.77
CA ARG A 75 -13.86 -16.50 6.95
C ARG A 75 -14.71 -15.73 7.96
N ASP A 76 -14.12 -15.31 9.07
CA ASP A 76 -14.82 -14.56 10.10
C ASP A 76 -15.17 -13.15 9.60
N ALA A 77 -14.23 -12.49 8.92
CA ALA A 77 -14.47 -11.20 8.29
C ALA A 77 -15.62 -11.27 7.27
N LEU A 78 -15.68 -12.32 6.44
CA LEU A 78 -16.80 -12.52 5.51
C LEU A 78 -18.14 -12.74 6.25
N ASN A 79 -18.15 -13.55 7.31
CA ASN A 79 -19.35 -13.85 8.07
C ASN A 79 -19.88 -12.63 8.86
N ASN A 80 -18.96 -11.78 9.32
CA ASN A 80 -19.28 -10.59 10.10
C ASN A 80 -19.49 -9.34 9.23
N TRP A 81 -19.30 -9.44 7.91
CA TRP A 81 -19.50 -8.32 6.99
C TRP A 81 -20.95 -7.85 7.02
N GLN A 82 -21.12 -6.54 7.17
CA GLN A 82 -22.39 -5.84 7.10
C GLN A 82 -22.20 -4.64 6.19
N ASP A 83 -23.18 -4.41 5.32
CA ASP A 83 -23.12 -3.32 4.38
C ASP A 83 -23.06 -1.97 5.12
N LEU A 84 -22.23 -1.09 4.59
CA LEU A 84 -21.92 0.22 5.14
C LEU A 84 -22.93 1.25 4.62
N ASP A 85 -23.24 2.22 5.46
CA ASP A 85 -24.07 3.38 5.11
C ASP A 85 -23.21 4.65 5.01
N ALA A 86 -23.46 5.42 3.96
CA ALA A 86 -22.80 6.70 3.72
C ALA A 86 -23.41 7.82 4.58
N SER A 87 -22.60 8.50 5.38
CA SER A 87 -23.01 9.64 6.19
C SER A 87 -21.82 10.47 6.69
N GLY A 88 -22.07 11.77 6.94
CA GLY A 88 -21.11 12.64 7.62
C GLY A 88 -19.97 13.16 6.75
N MET A 89 -18.88 13.55 7.40
CA MET A 89 -17.72 14.21 6.79
C MET A 89 -16.61 13.19 6.47
N THR A 90 -15.42 13.65 6.09
CA THR A 90 -14.29 12.77 5.70
C THR A 90 -13.11 12.91 6.68
N PRO A 91 -13.15 12.35 7.89
CA PRO A 91 -12.10 12.52 8.92
C PRO A 91 -10.88 11.60 8.69
N LEU A 92 -10.21 11.77 7.54
CA LEU A 92 -9.10 10.92 7.11
C LEU A 92 -7.91 10.93 8.08
N GLY A 93 -7.55 12.08 8.65
CA GLY A 93 -6.44 12.18 9.59
C GLY A 93 -6.62 11.29 10.81
N THR A 94 -7.85 11.22 11.31
CA THR A 94 -8.22 10.35 12.43
C THR A 94 -8.19 8.87 12.06
N ALA A 95 -8.62 8.52 10.84
CA ALA A 95 -8.49 7.15 10.31
C ALA A 95 -7.02 6.73 10.18
N LEU A 96 -6.15 7.62 9.68
CA LEU A 96 -4.71 7.37 9.53
C LEU A 96 -4.02 7.17 10.89
N ARG A 97 -4.38 7.97 11.91
CA ARG A 97 -3.89 7.76 13.28
C ARG A 97 -4.27 6.37 13.81
N MET A 98 -5.54 5.99 13.70
CA MET A 98 -6.02 4.68 14.13
C MET A 98 -5.31 3.53 13.39
N ALA A 99 -5.10 3.67 12.08
CA ALA A 99 -4.35 2.70 11.28
C ALA A 99 -2.88 2.62 11.70
N LYS A 100 -2.25 3.77 11.99
CA LYS A 100 -0.87 3.84 12.49
C LYS A 100 -0.75 3.09 13.82
N ASP A 101 -1.59 3.44 14.79
CA ASP A 101 -1.57 2.87 16.13
C ASP A 101 -1.70 1.34 16.09
N MET A 102 -2.61 0.84 15.24
CA MET A 102 -2.78 -0.59 15.00
C MET A 102 -1.51 -1.26 14.46
N VAL A 103 -0.82 -0.64 13.50
CA VAL A 103 0.41 -1.20 12.90
C VAL A 103 1.59 -1.13 13.88
N GLU A 104 1.66 -0.10 14.72
CA GLU A 104 2.71 0.04 15.71
C GLU A 104 2.55 -0.97 16.86
N ASP A 105 1.32 -1.23 17.30
CA ASP A 105 1.00 -2.19 18.35
C ASP A 105 1.43 -3.62 17.96
N LYS A 106 2.31 -4.21 18.79
CA LYS A 106 2.86 -5.56 18.56
C LYS A 106 1.93 -6.68 19.02
N GLU A 107 0.98 -6.38 19.89
CA GLU A 107 -0.06 -7.31 20.33
C GLU A 107 -1.15 -7.42 19.25
N ILE A 108 -1.45 -6.31 18.56
CA ILE A 108 -2.42 -6.31 17.45
C ILE A 108 -1.78 -6.78 16.15
N VAL A 109 -0.67 -6.18 15.73
CA VAL A 109 0.09 -6.58 14.55
C VAL A 109 1.46 -7.11 15.00
N PRO A 110 1.65 -8.43 15.11
CA PRO A 110 2.92 -9.01 15.54
C PRO A 110 4.11 -8.59 14.66
N SER A 111 5.29 -8.41 15.26
CA SER A 111 6.50 -8.08 14.49
C SER A 111 6.93 -9.16 13.51
N ARG A 112 6.46 -10.40 13.70
CA ARG A 112 6.70 -11.53 12.81
C ARG A 112 5.82 -11.51 11.55
N SER A 113 4.77 -10.69 11.51
CA SER A 113 3.83 -10.61 10.39
C SER A 113 4.53 -10.21 9.08
N TYR A 114 3.91 -10.50 7.94
CA TYR A 114 4.29 -9.87 6.69
C TYR A 114 4.12 -8.35 6.80
N ARG A 115 4.74 -7.61 5.87
CA ARG A 115 4.54 -6.15 5.78
C ARG A 115 3.03 -5.92 5.61
N PRO A 116 2.37 -5.13 6.49
CA PRO A 116 0.95 -4.85 6.35
C PRO A 116 0.64 -4.25 4.97
N LEU A 117 -0.46 -4.66 4.35
CA LEU A 117 -1.05 -3.95 3.22
C LEU A 117 -2.14 -3.03 3.74
N VAL A 118 -2.02 -1.73 3.46
CA VAL A 118 -3.01 -0.73 3.86
C VAL A 118 -3.65 -0.15 2.60
N VAL A 119 -4.96 -0.28 2.51
CA VAL A 119 -5.74 0.10 1.33
C VAL A 119 -6.62 1.29 1.70
N LEU A 120 -6.48 2.39 0.98
CA LEU A 120 -7.30 3.59 1.16
C LEU A 120 -8.30 3.72 -0.01
N VAL A 121 -9.58 3.90 0.30
CA VAL A 121 -10.63 4.17 -0.69
C VAL A 121 -11.38 5.42 -0.25
N SER A 122 -11.45 6.45 -1.09
CA SER A 122 -12.13 7.71 -0.79
C SER A 122 -12.59 8.44 -2.06
N ASP A 123 -13.70 9.17 -1.97
CA ASP A 123 -14.28 9.98 -3.06
C ASP A 123 -14.17 11.50 -2.82
N GLY A 124 -13.56 11.93 -1.71
CA GLY A 124 -13.63 13.32 -1.28
C GLY A 124 -12.37 13.89 -0.61
N GLU A 125 -12.47 15.15 -0.21
CA GLU A 125 -11.44 15.90 0.49
C GLU A 125 -11.50 15.64 2.00
N PRO A 126 -10.36 15.42 2.67
CA PRO A 126 -10.33 15.33 4.13
C PRO A 126 -10.84 16.59 4.83
N THR A 127 -11.53 16.37 5.94
CA THR A 127 -12.22 17.42 6.71
C THR A 127 -11.60 17.69 8.07
N ASP A 128 -10.51 16.99 8.41
CA ASP A 128 -9.72 17.16 9.62
C ASP A 128 -8.22 17.42 9.30
N ASP A 129 -7.39 17.58 10.35
CA ASP A 129 -5.94 17.65 10.14
C ASP A 129 -5.38 16.28 9.75
N TRP A 130 -5.23 16.08 8.45
CA TRP A 130 -4.75 14.86 7.82
C TRP A 130 -3.25 14.88 7.49
N ARG A 131 -2.64 16.06 7.34
CA ARG A 131 -1.26 16.19 6.86
C ARG A 131 -0.27 15.57 7.85
N THR A 132 -0.40 15.91 9.12
CA THR A 132 0.47 15.36 10.18
C THR A 132 0.31 13.85 10.31
N PRO A 133 -0.92 13.28 10.46
CA PRO A 133 -1.12 11.83 10.46
C PRO A 133 -0.59 11.11 9.22
N LEU A 134 -0.78 11.69 8.03
CA LEU A 134 -0.29 11.09 6.80
C LEU A 134 1.22 11.00 6.81
N GLN A 135 1.89 12.11 7.11
CA GLN A 135 3.35 12.16 7.20
C GLN A 135 3.87 11.18 8.24
N GLU A 136 3.28 11.15 9.43
CA GLU A 136 3.66 10.19 10.48
C GLU A 136 3.45 8.74 10.04
N PHE A 137 2.34 8.45 9.35
CA PHE A 137 2.02 7.12 8.86
C PHE A 137 3.06 6.63 7.84
N ILE A 138 3.45 7.47 6.87
CA ILE A 138 4.33 7.07 5.76
C ILE A 138 5.82 7.14 6.09
N SER A 139 6.24 7.97 7.05
CA SER A 139 7.67 8.27 7.28
C SER A 139 8.23 7.77 8.62
N THR A 140 7.40 7.35 9.58
CA THR A 140 7.87 6.97 10.92
C THR A 140 7.39 5.59 11.36
N GLY A 141 8.10 4.98 12.31
CA GLY A 141 7.68 3.76 12.98
C GLY A 141 7.69 2.50 12.11
N ARG A 142 6.86 1.52 12.46
CA ARG A 142 6.59 0.31 11.67
C ARG A 142 5.67 0.61 10.49
N SER A 143 4.76 1.59 10.60
CA SER A 143 3.80 1.95 9.55
C SER A 143 4.47 2.44 8.26
N GLN A 144 5.65 3.08 8.35
CA GLN A 144 6.42 3.47 7.15
C GLN A 144 6.76 2.29 6.23
N LYS A 145 6.83 1.07 6.79
CA LYS A 145 7.14 -0.16 6.07
C LYS A 145 5.90 -0.85 5.53
N SER A 146 4.69 -0.36 5.80
CA SER A 146 3.48 -0.90 5.18
C SER A 146 3.56 -0.76 3.67
N ASP A 147 3.05 -1.74 2.94
CA ASP A 147 2.70 -1.54 1.55
C ASP A 147 1.35 -0.82 1.47
N ARG A 148 1.15 -0.01 0.44
CA ARG A 148 0.03 0.93 0.37
C ARG A 148 -0.58 0.95 -1.02
N MET A 149 -1.90 0.90 -1.08
CA MET A 149 -2.69 1.05 -2.30
C MET A 149 -3.81 2.06 -2.06
N ALA A 150 -4.14 2.87 -3.06
CA ALA A 150 -5.17 3.88 -2.96
C ALA A 150 -6.10 3.84 -4.17
N MET A 151 -7.40 4.04 -3.92
CA MET A 151 -8.42 4.26 -4.93
C MET A 151 -9.16 5.57 -4.66
N GLY A 152 -9.21 6.43 -5.68
CA GLY A 152 -10.16 7.54 -5.77
C GLY A 152 -11.45 7.08 -6.44
N ILE A 153 -12.60 7.44 -5.89
CA ILE A 153 -13.92 7.21 -6.51
C ILE A 153 -14.48 8.54 -7.00
N GLY A 154 -15.12 8.54 -8.17
CA GLY A 154 -15.72 9.74 -8.76
C GLY A 154 -14.68 10.73 -9.27
N VAL A 155 -15.05 12.01 -9.33
CA VAL A 155 -14.23 13.10 -9.88
C VAL A 155 -13.68 14.06 -8.84
N ASP A 156 -14.22 14.02 -7.61
CA ASP A 156 -13.95 15.00 -6.55
C ASP A 156 -12.88 14.53 -5.54
N PHE A 157 -12.29 13.36 -5.74
CA PHE A 157 -11.24 12.85 -4.86
C PHE A 157 -9.95 13.66 -5.01
N ASN A 158 -9.23 13.84 -3.89
CA ASN A 158 -7.94 14.53 -3.94
C ASN A 158 -6.81 13.58 -4.36
N ARG A 159 -6.43 13.65 -5.64
CA ARG A 159 -5.34 12.84 -6.19
C ARG A 159 -3.99 13.08 -5.51
N ASP A 160 -3.68 14.30 -5.08
CA ASP A 160 -2.40 14.63 -4.44
C ASP A 160 -2.28 13.97 -3.07
N ILE A 161 -3.38 13.85 -2.33
CA ILE A 161 -3.43 13.16 -1.03
C ILE A 161 -3.25 11.65 -1.22
N LEU A 162 -3.97 11.05 -2.17
CA LEU A 162 -3.82 9.63 -2.47
C LEU A 162 -2.42 9.29 -2.99
N SER A 163 -1.83 10.18 -3.79
CA SER A 163 -0.46 10.03 -4.31
C SER A 163 0.57 10.11 -3.18
N GLN A 164 0.41 11.06 -2.24
CA GLN A 164 1.26 11.14 -1.04
C GLN A 164 1.12 9.89 -0.15
N PHE A 165 -0.09 9.34 -0.03
CA PHE A 165 -0.32 8.12 0.75
C PHE A 165 0.44 6.92 0.17
N ILE A 166 0.47 6.75 -1.14
CA ILE A 166 1.16 5.62 -1.77
C ILE A 166 2.64 5.89 -2.07
N ASP A 167 3.17 7.07 -1.75
CA ASP A 167 4.58 7.39 -2.00
C ASP A 167 5.51 6.34 -1.34
N GLY A 168 6.51 5.86 -2.08
CA GLY A 168 7.41 4.79 -1.64
C GLY A 168 6.79 3.39 -1.47
N SER A 169 5.54 3.16 -1.90
CA SER A 169 4.92 1.82 -1.91
C SER A 169 5.37 0.97 -3.10
N SER A 170 5.03 -0.32 -3.10
CA SER A 170 5.32 -1.20 -4.25
C SER A 170 4.38 -0.96 -5.45
N GLN A 171 3.29 -0.23 -5.23
CA GLN A 171 2.25 0.11 -6.21
C GLN A 171 2.10 1.64 -6.26
N PRO A 172 2.91 2.34 -7.07
CA PRO A 172 2.99 3.80 -7.07
C PRO A 172 1.86 4.49 -7.87
N GLU A 173 0.84 3.74 -8.28
CA GLU A 173 -0.28 4.25 -9.06
C GLU A 173 -1.56 4.35 -8.22
N VAL A 174 -2.17 5.53 -8.22
CA VAL A 174 -3.51 5.75 -7.67
C VAL A 174 -4.52 5.17 -8.65
N PHE A 175 -5.34 4.24 -8.18
CA PHE A 175 -6.45 3.71 -8.95
C PHE A 175 -7.61 4.71 -8.93
N THR A 176 -8.38 4.76 -10.01
CA THR A 176 -9.53 5.65 -10.13
C THR A 176 -10.74 4.86 -10.60
N ALA A 177 -11.89 5.11 -10.00
CA ALA A 177 -13.16 4.53 -10.40
C ALA A 177 -14.18 5.62 -10.75
N GLU A 178 -14.55 5.69 -12.02
CA GLU A 178 -15.71 6.44 -12.52
C GLU A 178 -16.98 5.57 -12.49
N ASP A 179 -16.82 4.24 -12.49
CA ASP A 179 -17.91 3.28 -12.44
C ASP A 179 -17.68 2.10 -11.48
N ALA A 180 -18.77 1.38 -11.24
CA ALA A 180 -18.87 0.20 -10.40
C ALA A 180 -17.84 -0.91 -10.70
N SER A 181 -17.52 -1.11 -11.97
CA SER A 181 -16.66 -2.21 -12.41
C SER A 181 -15.21 -1.97 -11.98
N GLN A 182 -14.79 -0.71 -11.98
CA GLN A 182 -13.43 -0.31 -11.60
C GLN A 182 -13.18 -0.50 -10.11
N ILE A 183 -14.18 -0.25 -9.24
CA ILE A 183 -14.08 -0.54 -7.80
C ILE A 183 -13.82 -2.03 -7.58
N LYS A 184 -14.57 -2.90 -8.26
CA LYS A 184 -14.38 -4.35 -8.17
C LYS A 184 -13.00 -4.79 -8.68
N ASP A 185 -12.55 -4.22 -9.80
CA ASP A 185 -11.24 -4.55 -10.36
C ASP A 185 -10.09 -4.11 -9.46
N PHE A 186 -10.22 -2.98 -8.76
CA PHE A 186 -9.26 -2.58 -7.75
C PHE A 186 -9.17 -3.58 -6.59
N PHE A 187 -10.29 -4.05 -6.06
CA PHE A 187 -10.26 -5.05 -4.99
C PHE A 187 -9.76 -6.43 -5.46
N LYS A 188 -9.92 -6.77 -6.75
CA LYS A 188 -9.19 -7.90 -7.36
C LYS A 188 -7.68 -7.64 -7.37
N MET A 189 -7.24 -6.44 -7.72
CA MET A 189 -5.81 -6.06 -7.67
C MET A 189 -5.25 -6.12 -6.24
N VAL A 190 -6.00 -5.68 -5.23
CA VAL A 190 -5.66 -5.85 -3.80
C VAL A 190 -5.44 -7.33 -3.49
N THR A 191 -6.36 -8.20 -3.91
CA THR A 191 -6.26 -9.66 -3.73
C THR A 191 -5.01 -10.26 -4.39
N MET A 192 -4.69 -9.82 -5.60
CA MET A 192 -3.47 -10.25 -6.30
C MET A 192 -2.20 -9.75 -5.61
N SER A 193 -2.20 -8.53 -5.07
CA SER A 193 -1.09 -7.95 -4.32
C SER A 193 -0.79 -8.75 -3.03
N VAL A 194 -1.84 -9.12 -2.28
CA VAL A 194 -1.73 -10.01 -1.11
C VAL A 194 -1.11 -11.36 -1.49
N THR A 195 -1.52 -11.94 -2.61
CA THR A 195 -0.98 -13.22 -3.10
C THR A 195 0.49 -13.10 -3.52
N ARG A 196 0.89 -12.02 -4.19
CA ARG A 196 2.30 -11.77 -4.59
C ARG A 196 3.21 -11.52 -3.39
N SER A 197 2.80 -10.66 -2.47
CA SER A 197 3.61 -10.27 -1.29
C SER A 197 3.93 -11.47 -0.38
N THR A 198 3.01 -12.42 -0.30
CA THR A 198 3.13 -13.61 0.56
C THR A 198 3.86 -14.78 -0.10
N THR A 199 3.79 -14.92 -1.42
CA THR A 199 4.54 -15.93 -2.18
C THR A 199 6.02 -15.56 -2.39
N VAL A 200 6.32 -14.29 -2.62
CA VAL A 200 7.70 -13.80 -2.79
C VAL A 200 8.45 -13.76 -1.45
N GLY A 201 7.77 -13.41 -0.36
CA GLY A 201 8.35 -13.41 1.00
C GLY A 201 8.69 -14.79 1.57
N GLY A 202 8.33 -15.88 0.88
CA GLY A 202 8.59 -17.26 1.28
C GLY A 202 9.86 -17.89 0.69
N ARG A 203 10.44 -17.31 -0.36
CA ARG A 203 11.72 -17.78 -0.93
C ARG A 203 12.87 -16.96 -0.35
N LYS A 204 13.62 -17.54 0.59
CA LYS A 204 15.02 -17.12 0.78
C LYS A 204 15.72 -17.37 -0.57
N PRO A 205 16.55 -16.43 -1.07
CA PRO A 205 17.51 -16.79 -2.09
C PRO A 205 18.49 -17.75 -1.42
N ASP A 206 18.41 -19.04 -1.74
CA ASP A 206 19.45 -19.98 -1.37
C ASP A 206 20.73 -19.55 -2.07
N SER A 207 21.61 -18.91 -1.31
CA SER A 207 22.98 -18.69 -1.73
C SER A 207 23.69 -20.04 -1.79
N SER A 208 23.96 -20.46 -3.03
CA SER A 208 25.09 -21.28 -3.46
C SER A 208 25.21 -22.72 -2.93
N SER A 209 24.84 -23.68 -3.78
CA SER A 209 25.65 -24.88 -4.01
C SER A 209 25.75 -25.15 -5.53
N ALA A 210 26.57 -24.35 -6.21
CA ALA A 210 27.09 -24.75 -7.52
C ALA A 210 28.26 -25.73 -7.30
N PRO A 211 28.31 -26.88 -7.98
CA PRO A 211 29.44 -27.80 -7.87
C PRO A 211 30.65 -27.24 -8.61
N ALA A 212 31.81 -27.30 -7.96
CA ALA A 212 33.09 -26.87 -8.53
C ALA A 212 33.51 -27.75 -9.71
N PRO A 213 34.02 -27.18 -10.82
CA PRO A 213 34.84 -27.92 -11.76
C PRO A 213 36.31 -27.82 -11.35
N SER A 214 36.88 -28.96 -11.00
CA SER A 214 38.32 -29.23 -10.95
C SER A 214 38.93 -29.12 -12.36
N GLY A 215 40.06 -28.42 -12.49
CA GLY A 215 40.81 -28.34 -13.75
C GLY A 215 42.03 -27.44 -13.67
N ASP A 216 43.15 -28.05 -13.35
CA ASP A 216 44.52 -27.51 -13.30
C ASP A 216 45.02 -27.17 -14.73
N ASN A 217 45.61 -25.98 -14.94
CA ASN A 217 46.80 -25.80 -15.80
C ASN A 217 47.33 -24.35 -15.85
N ARG A 218 48.50 -24.22 -15.22
CA ARG A 218 49.69 -23.40 -15.54
C ARG A 218 49.77 -22.83 -16.98
N ALA A 219 50.02 -21.52 -17.10
CA ALA A 219 51.19 -20.89 -17.75
C ALA A 219 50.96 -19.42 -18.19
N THR A 220 51.92 -18.54 -17.82
CA THR A 220 52.51 -17.41 -18.59
C THR A 220 51.60 -16.28 -19.12
N ALA A 221 51.98 -15.01 -19.27
CA ALA A 221 53.04 -14.14 -18.81
C ALA A 221 52.73 -12.74 -19.40
N THR A 222 53.11 -11.67 -18.69
CA THR A 222 53.61 -10.36 -19.18
C THR A 222 52.73 -9.29 -19.87
N LYS A 223 53.03 -8.05 -19.42
CA LYS A 223 53.01 -6.71 -20.06
C LYS A 223 51.63 -6.00 -20.18
N ALA A 224 51.36 -4.96 -19.38
CA ALA A 224 51.89 -3.59 -19.38
C ALA A 224 51.31 -2.71 -20.50
N ALA A 225 50.59 -1.63 -20.14
CA ALA A 225 50.90 -0.25 -20.53
C ALA A 225 49.81 0.74 -20.06
N THR A 226 50.29 1.71 -19.28
CA THR A 226 49.78 3.05 -18.98
C THR A 226 49.29 3.83 -20.21
N THR A 227 48.29 4.70 -20.07
CA THR A 227 48.35 6.16 -20.40
C THR A 227 47.05 6.89 -20.07
N GLN A 228 47.22 8.01 -19.37
CA GLN A 228 46.27 9.06 -19.01
C GLN A 228 45.87 9.91 -20.21
N SER A 229 44.72 10.57 -20.16
CA SER A 229 44.61 12.01 -20.47
C SER A 229 43.22 12.56 -20.14
N GLN A 230 43.23 13.84 -19.78
CA GLN A 230 42.25 14.58 -18.99
C GLN A 230 41.44 15.55 -19.91
N PRO A 231 40.81 16.64 -19.45
CA PRO A 231 39.41 17.00 -19.75
C PRO A 231 39.25 18.17 -20.75
N HIS A 232 38.00 18.54 -21.07
CA HIS A 232 37.67 19.85 -21.67
C HIS A 232 36.45 20.49 -21.02
N SER A 233 36.46 21.82 -21.05
CA SER A 233 35.77 22.79 -20.21
C SER A 233 34.98 23.82 -21.05
N GLN A 234 34.21 24.68 -20.36
CA GLN A 234 33.61 25.98 -20.78
C GLN A 234 32.31 25.89 -21.61
N GLU A 235 31.33 26.80 -21.54
CA GLU A 235 31.11 28.10 -20.87
C GLU A 235 29.59 28.44 -20.91
N SER A 236 29.10 29.34 -20.04
CA SER A 236 27.77 30.00 -20.12
C SER A 236 27.83 31.28 -20.98
N PRO A 237 26.71 31.97 -21.32
CA PRO A 237 26.08 32.91 -20.35
C PRO A 237 24.56 33.12 -20.49
N ALA A 238 24.02 33.90 -19.54
CA ALA A 238 22.63 34.29 -19.34
C ALA A 238 22.13 35.43 -20.27
N SER A 239 20.81 35.61 -20.35
CA SER A 239 20.19 36.93 -20.57
C SER A 239 18.81 37.06 -19.91
N LYS A 240 18.62 38.17 -19.20
CA LYS A 240 17.35 38.72 -18.70
C LYS A 240 16.56 39.37 -19.85
N ASN A 241 15.23 39.47 -19.72
CA ASN A 241 14.44 40.72 -19.90
C ASN A 241 12.93 40.47 -19.67
N ASP A 242 12.38 41.20 -18.69
CA ASP A 242 11.01 41.74 -18.64
C ASP A 242 11.06 43.18 -19.22
N PRO A 243 9.97 43.90 -19.63
CA PRO A 243 8.66 43.98 -18.94
C PRO A 243 7.38 44.23 -19.81
N GLN A 244 6.22 44.11 -19.13
CA GLN A 244 4.90 44.79 -19.30
C GLN A 244 4.31 45.17 -20.68
N SER A 245 3.05 44.77 -20.93
CA SER A 245 2.01 45.63 -21.51
C SER A 245 0.59 45.08 -21.29
N THR A 246 -0.29 45.99 -20.87
CA THR A 246 -1.75 45.98 -20.76
C THR A 246 -2.49 45.66 -22.06
N PHE A 247 -3.68 45.04 -21.98
CA PHE A 247 -4.82 45.44 -22.82
C PHE A 247 -6.18 45.02 -22.22
N GLU A 248 -7.08 45.99 -22.20
CA GLU A 248 -8.49 45.96 -21.81
C GLU A 248 -9.38 45.16 -22.78
N ASP A 249 -10.55 44.78 -22.27
CA ASP A 249 -11.87 44.72 -22.90
C ASP A 249 -12.00 44.16 -24.33
N TYR A 250 -12.70 43.02 -24.46
CA TYR A 250 -13.63 42.83 -25.58
C TYR A 250 -14.80 41.91 -25.17
N PHE A 251 -15.99 42.52 -24.97
CA PHE A 251 -17.39 42.09 -25.23
C PHE A 251 -17.87 40.69 -24.74
N GLY A 252 -19.06 40.53 -24.17
CA GLY A 252 -20.24 41.40 -23.99
C GLY A 252 -21.38 40.58 -23.39
#